data_AF-A0A2P1QUJ6-F1
#
_entry.id   AF-A0A2P1QUJ6-F1
#
_cell.length_a   1.000
_cell.length_b   1.000
_cell.length_c   1.000
_cell.angle_alpha   90.00
_cell.angle_beta   90.00
_cell.angle_gamma   90.00
#
_symmetry.space_group_name_H-M   'P 1'
#
loop_
_entity.id
_entity.type
_entity.pdbx_description
1 polymer ?
#
loop_
_entity_poly.entity_id
_entity_poly.type
_entity_poly.pdbx_seq_one_letter_code
_entity_poly.pdbx_strand_id
1 'polypeptide(L)'
;MQKLNLIYTLTGLCFCFVNCLYSIKPNYTIEKFDATTRPKAEVRYVTVARRSGATKESVKTDLSNVIDFTEYSESDKDKIQISIRGGAGEDEDLFGKIGFINFCILIPCWKSTRYGISIEYSVDGEVKKEDNFSEEQTLWIWSPLIFYNIFTHNSGKGDIEERNFSRFLNSISPNIAKSILAMKPIIAERITKRLLQRQKELSDWEKLNKNSVRNIVHYLQNANEGEIKTQAEEFLNNLLYKKVQIYLVNRYPFIKPYLKNMVLYPDGSPAGETHFFQIFTRLILEKDSETGFKQEVKLYQKNGKIIWEIEYNGETNLLYFVPYKNNVTLEKISRESGIPLDLHSVYSEGLFRAAALYGRFSAYPFWKDLDIDFLDSFK
;
A
#
# COMPACT_ATOMS: atom_id res chain seq x y z
N MET A 1 14.73 60.84 55.67
CA MET A 1 15.18 59.43 55.66
C MET A 1 14.05 58.39 55.79
N GLN A 2 12.93 58.63 56.49
CA GLN A 2 11.85 57.63 56.63
C GLN A 2 11.12 57.23 55.33
N LYS A 3 10.91 58.15 54.38
CA LYS A 3 10.28 57.82 53.08
C LYS A 3 11.12 56.91 52.18
N LEU A 4 12.45 57.01 52.29
CA LEU A 4 13.37 56.17 51.52
C LEU A 4 13.32 54.72 52.03
N ASN A 5 13.26 54.55 53.36
CA ASN A 5 13.25 53.22 53.98
C ASN A 5 11.98 52.45 53.64
N LEU A 6 10.81 53.09 53.64
CA LEU A 6 9.54 52.45 53.25
C LEU A 6 9.56 51.96 51.79
N ILE A 7 10.15 52.76 50.89
CA ILE A 7 10.31 52.38 49.48
C ILE A 7 11.25 51.19 49.35
N TYR A 8 12.37 51.16 50.08
CA TYR A 8 13.30 50.03 50.09
C TYR A 8 12.71 48.76 50.72
N THR A 9 11.87 48.88 51.76
CA THR A 9 11.16 47.74 52.36
C THR A 9 10.08 47.20 51.42
N LEU A 10 9.31 48.07 50.75
CA LEU A 10 8.30 47.66 49.75
C LEU A 10 8.91 47.07 48.48
N THR A 11 10.03 47.63 47.99
CA THR A 11 10.77 47.02 46.87
C THR A 11 11.40 45.69 47.29
N GLY A 12 11.96 45.60 48.50
CA GLY A 12 12.45 44.33 49.06
C GLY A 12 11.35 43.26 49.15
N LEU A 13 10.13 43.63 49.50
CA LEU A 13 8.97 42.74 49.54
C LEU A 13 8.48 42.30 48.15
N CYS A 14 8.39 43.18 47.14
CA CYS A 14 8.08 42.72 45.77
C CYS A 14 9.23 41.83 45.21
N PHE A 15 10.49 41.98 45.66
CA PHE A 15 11.62 41.12 45.27
C PHE A 15 11.64 39.74 45.96
N CYS A 16 10.93 39.53 47.06
CA CYS A 16 10.80 38.20 47.68
C CYS A 16 9.86 37.26 46.91
N PHE A 17 9.08 37.77 45.96
CA PHE A 17 8.07 37.01 45.21
C PHE A 17 8.33 36.98 43.70
N VAL A 18 9.59 37.00 43.26
CA VAL A 18 9.97 36.80 41.84
C VAL A 18 9.85 35.32 41.43
N ASN A 19 8.75 34.66 41.80
CA ASN A 19 8.40 33.34 41.32
C ASN A 19 7.47 33.52 40.10
N CYS A 20 7.88 32.98 38.95
CA CYS A 20 7.03 32.93 37.78
C CYS A 20 5.84 32.00 38.06
N LEU A 21 4.61 32.52 38.03
CA LEU A 21 3.39 31.73 38.11
C LEU A 21 3.05 31.21 36.71
N TYR A 22 2.94 29.89 36.55
CA TYR A 22 2.60 29.26 35.28
C TYR A 22 1.15 28.78 35.31
N SER A 23 0.33 29.23 34.35
CA SER A 23 -1.06 28.82 34.19
C SER A 23 -1.21 28.03 32.90
N ILE A 24 -1.80 26.84 33.01
CA ILE A 24 -2.19 26.01 31.87
C ILE A 24 -3.71 25.91 31.88
N LYS A 25 -4.35 26.24 30.75
CA LYS A 25 -5.78 26.05 30.56
C LYS A 25 -6.00 25.07 29.40
N PRO A 26 -6.25 23.78 29.69
CA PRO A 26 -6.53 22.79 28.66
C PRO A 26 -7.93 23.01 28.07
N ASN A 27 -8.08 22.73 26.78
CA ASN A 27 -9.38 22.67 26.10
C ASN A 27 -10.04 21.28 26.20
N TYR A 28 -9.46 20.38 27.00
CA TYR A 28 -9.85 18.99 27.14
C TYR A 28 -9.97 18.61 28.62
N THR A 29 -10.80 17.61 28.91
CA THR A 29 -10.85 16.98 30.24
C THR A 29 -9.90 15.79 30.28
N ILE A 30 -9.01 15.76 31.29
CA ILE A 30 -8.15 14.61 31.55
C ILE A 30 -9.04 13.46 32.01
N GLU A 31 -9.05 12.38 31.25
CA GLU A 31 -9.79 11.18 31.62
C GLU A 31 -9.01 10.35 32.65
N LYS A 32 -9.73 9.59 33.46
CA LYS A 32 -9.11 8.56 34.30
C LYS A 32 -8.94 7.29 33.48
N PHE A 33 -7.76 6.69 33.52
CA PHE A 33 -7.48 5.40 32.90
C PHE A 33 -7.52 4.30 33.98
N ASP A 34 -8.70 3.74 34.19
CA ASP A 34 -8.94 2.70 35.20
C ASP A 34 -8.98 1.28 34.60
N ALA A 35 -8.49 1.11 33.36
CA ALA A 35 -8.58 -0.18 32.67
C ALA A 35 -7.52 -1.18 33.17
N THR A 36 -7.94 -2.41 33.45
CA THR A 36 -7.07 -3.51 33.92
C THR A 36 -6.04 -3.96 32.89
N THR A 37 -6.27 -3.67 31.61
CA THR A 37 -5.38 -4.05 30.50
C THR A 37 -5.06 -2.83 29.64
N ARG A 38 -3.77 -2.60 29.39
CA ARG A 38 -3.30 -1.58 28.46
C ARG A 38 -3.72 -1.95 27.03
N PRO A 39 -4.28 -1.01 26.24
CA PRO A 39 -4.49 -1.24 24.82
C PRO A 39 -3.16 -1.40 24.08
N LYS A 40 -3.19 -2.17 22.99
CA LYS A 40 -2.06 -2.35 22.08
C LYS A 40 -2.17 -1.42 20.87
N ALA A 41 -1.09 -0.75 20.50
CA ALA A 41 -1.03 0.10 19.32
C ALA A 41 0.38 0.18 18.75
N GLU A 42 0.51 0.77 17.56
CA GLU A 42 1.77 1.03 16.88
C GLU A 42 1.90 2.53 16.60
N VAL A 43 3.11 3.10 16.71
CA VAL A 43 3.38 4.49 16.33
C VAL A 43 3.77 4.57 14.85
N ARG A 44 2.89 5.13 14.02
CA ARG A 44 3.09 5.20 12.57
C ARG A 44 4.08 6.30 12.19
N TYR A 45 3.85 7.52 12.65
CA TYR A 45 4.77 8.66 12.49
C TYR A 45 4.45 9.76 13.52
N VAL A 46 5.47 10.57 13.78
CA VAL A 46 5.40 11.71 14.71
C VAL A 46 5.92 12.92 13.94
N THR A 47 5.03 13.88 13.66
CA THR A 47 5.36 15.09 12.90
C THR A 47 5.10 16.30 13.79
N VAL A 48 6.11 16.66 14.57
CA VAL A 48 6.03 17.79 15.50
C VAL A 48 7.13 18.81 15.27
N ALA A 49 7.01 19.99 15.90
CA ALA A 49 8.01 21.04 15.78
C ALA A 49 9.43 20.50 16.03
N ARG A 50 10.38 20.82 15.14
CA ARG A 50 11.76 20.29 15.15
C ARG A 50 12.50 20.47 16.49
N ARG A 51 12.11 21.49 17.26
CA ARG A 51 12.68 21.82 18.58
C ARG A 51 12.15 20.97 19.72
N SER A 52 11.10 20.18 19.50
CA SER A 52 10.54 19.27 20.51
C SER A 52 11.38 18.00 20.74
N GLY A 53 12.32 17.68 19.85
CA GLY A 53 13.17 16.49 19.94
C GLY A 53 12.43 15.14 19.84
N ALA A 54 11.11 15.15 19.59
CA ALA A 54 10.30 13.95 19.67
C ALA A 54 10.62 12.95 18.56
N THR A 55 10.85 11.69 18.95
CA THR A 55 10.98 10.54 18.06
C THR A 55 9.86 9.54 18.32
N LYS A 56 9.77 8.49 17.50
CA LYS A 56 8.83 7.39 17.77
C LYS A 56 9.13 6.72 19.11
N GLU A 57 10.40 6.57 19.44
CA GLU A 57 10.90 5.94 20.65
C GLU A 57 10.60 6.77 21.90
N SER A 58 10.76 8.10 21.82
CA SER A 58 10.40 8.98 22.93
C SER A 58 8.89 8.95 23.20
N VAL A 59 8.06 8.95 22.15
CA VAL A 59 6.60 8.81 22.25
C VAL A 59 6.20 7.45 22.84
N LYS A 60 6.83 6.35 22.39
CA LYS A 60 6.62 5.01 22.96
C LYS A 60 6.92 5.01 24.46
N THR A 61 7.98 5.70 24.88
CA THR A 61 8.40 5.81 26.28
C THR A 61 7.43 6.65 27.11
N ASP A 62 7.03 7.82 26.62
CA ASP A 62 6.08 8.69 27.32
C ASP A 62 4.72 8.00 27.52
N LEU A 63 4.27 7.22 26.53
CA LEU A 63 2.97 6.56 26.56
C LEU A 63 2.98 5.13 27.12
N SER A 64 4.15 4.56 27.46
CA SER A 64 4.26 3.14 27.86
C SER A 64 3.51 2.77 29.14
N ASN A 65 3.19 3.77 29.97
CA ASN A 65 2.45 3.56 31.21
C ASN A 65 0.97 3.21 30.98
N VAL A 66 0.43 3.56 29.82
CA VAL A 66 -0.99 3.38 29.49
C VAL A 66 -1.22 2.60 28.19
N ILE A 67 -0.23 2.48 27.31
CA ILE A 67 -0.32 1.79 26.02
C ILE A 67 0.84 0.79 25.88
N ASP A 68 0.52 -0.43 25.44
CA ASP A 68 1.51 -1.43 25.07
C ASP A 68 1.84 -1.30 23.57
N PHE A 69 3.05 -0.83 23.26
CA PHE A 69 3.45 -0.67 21.87
C PHE A 69 3.93 -1.98 21.25
N THR A 70 3.47 -2.25 20.03
CA THR A 70 3.97 -3.35 19.19
C THR A 70 4.67 -2.78 17.96
N GLU A 71 5.67 -3.51 17.45
CA GLU A 71 6.33 -3.12 16.19
C GLU A 71 5.43 -3.34 14.96
N TYR A 72 5.72 -2.55 13.93
CA TYR A 72 5.12 -2.68 12.60
C TYR A 72 5.38 -4.09 12.05
N SER A 73 4.33 -4.69 11.51
CA SER A 73 4.47 -5.84 10.63
C SER A 73 3.57 -5.61 9.42
N GLU A 74 4.12 -5.75 8.22
CA GLU A 74 3.34 -5.71 6.97
C GLU A 74 2.23 -6.78 6.94
N SER A 75 2.36 -7.83 7.76
CA SER A 75 1.36 -8.90 7.89
C SER A 75 0.16 -8.54 8.77
N ASP A 76 0.24 -7.49 9.60
CA ASP A 76 -0.78 -7.16 10.62
C ASP A 76 -1.61 -5.92 10.23
N LYS A 77 -2.40 -6.06 9.17
CA LYS A 77 -3.25 -4.98 8.63
C LYS A 77 -4.31 -4.45 9.60
N ASP A 78 -4.66 -5.22 10.63
CA ASP A 78 -5.71 -4.88 11.60
C ASP A 78 -5.20 -4.21 12.89
N LYS A 79 -3.91 -3.88 12.98
CA LYS A 79 -3.36 -3.15 14.13
C LYS A 79 -3.80 -1.68 14.14
N ILE A 80 -4.03 -1.15 15.34
CA ILE A 80 -4.28 0.28 15.55
C ILE A 80 -2.95 1.03 15.44
N GLN A 81 -2.90 1.99 14.53
CA GLN A 81 -1.77 2.85 14.29
C GLN A 81 -2.10 4.27 14.76
N ILE A 82 -1.26 4.83 15.64
CA ILE A 82 -1.36 6.21 16.09
C ILE A 82 -0.35 7.09 15.34
N SER A 83 -0.82 8.24 14.88
CA SER A 83 0.03 9.27 14.29
C SER A 83 -0.16 10.57 15.06
N ILE A 84 0.93 11.24 15.42
CA ILE A 84 0.91 12.44 16.25
C ILE A 84 1.41 13.61 15.41
N ARG A 85 0.65 14.70 15.34
CA ARG A 85 0.98 15.90 14.55
C ARG A 85 0.85 17.16 15.40
N GLY A 86 1.70 18.17 15.20
CA GLY A 86 1.54 19.51 15.80
C GLY A 86 2.71 20.00 16.64
N GLY A 87 2.46 20.69 17.74
CA GLY A 87 3.50 21.07 18.71
C GLY A 87 4.23 22.40 18.46
N ALA A 88 3.62 23.35 17.76
CA ALA A 88 4.09 24.74 17.72
C ALA A 88 2.99 25.69 18.22
N GLY A 89 3.34 26.64 19.09
CA GLY A 89 2.43 27.67 19.54
C GLY A 89 2.33 28.81 18.54
N GLU A 90 1.14 29.11 18.05
CA GLU A 90 0.90 30.40 17.42
C GLU A 90 0.87 31.48 18.51
N ASP A 91 1.68 32.52 18.29
CA ASP A 91 1.78 33.70 19.13
C ASP A 91 0.53 34.58 18.89
N GLU A 92 -0.50 34.50 19.72
CA GLU A 92 -1.56 35.52 19.71
C GLU A 92 -1.13 36.74 20.52
N ASP A 93 -1.09 37.90 19.87
CA ASP A 93 -0.79 39.21 20.47
C ASP A 93 -1.95 39.70 21.35
N LEU A 94 -2.03 39.19 22.57
CA LEU A 94 -2.94 39.70 23.61
C LEU A 94 -2.21 40.67 24.55
N PHE A 95 -1.84 41.84 24.00
CA PHE A 95 -1.56 43.01 24.84
C PHE A 95 -2.89 43.55 25.39
N GLY A 96 -3.28 43.19 26.61
CA GLY A 96 -4.50 43.81 27.18
C GLY A 96 -5.13 43.26 28.45
N LYS A 97 -4.44 42.50 29.31
CA LYS A 97 -5.01 42.13 30.63
C LYS A 97 -4.06 42.50 31.76
N ILE A 98 -4.17 43.75 32.22
CA ILE A 98 -3.53 44.24 33.45
C ILE A 98 -4.58 44.13 34.57
N GLY A 99 -4.36 43.24 35.53
CA GLY A 99 -5.13 43.18 36.76
C GLY A 99 -4.44 44.00 37.85
N PHE A 100 -5.12 45.03 38.39
CA PHE A 100 -4.60 45.86 39.48
C PHE A 100 -4.94 45.24 40.83
N ILE A 101 -3.92 44.79 41.57
CA ILE A 101 -4.02 44.54 43.01
C ILE A 101 -2.83 45.25 43.68
N ASN A 102 -3.13 46.25 44.51
CA ASN A 102 -2.24 47.07 45.35
C ASN A 102 -0.70 46.92 45.16
N PHE A 103 -0.08 47.97 44.62
CA PHE A 103 1.36 48.29 44.58
C PHE A 103 2.35 47.37 43.82
N CYS A 104 2.00 46.15 43.38
CA CYS A 104 2.77 45.39 42.38
C CYS A 104 1.80 44.95 41.23
N ILE A 105 2.22 44.97 39.96
CA ILE A 105 1.37 44.53 38.83
C ILE A 105 1.70 43.07 38.50
N LEU A 106 0.68 42.22 38.37
CA LEU A 106 0.79 40.92 37.70
C LEU A 106 0.82 41.15 36.20
N ILE A 107 1.99 40.98 35.59
CA ILE A 107 2.17 41.18 34.16
C ILE A 107 2.45 39.82 33.53
N PRO A 108 1.71 39.41 32.49
CA PRO A 108 2.07 38.23 31.73
C PRO A 108 3.45 38.48 31.11
N CYS A 109 4.40 37.60 31.38
CA CYS A 109 5.78 37.77 30.93
C CYS A 109 5.88 37.71 29.42
N TRP A 110 5.02 36.89 28.81
CA TRP A 110 5.11 36.39 27.45
C TRP A 110 3.72 36.41 26.80
N LYS A 111 3.69 36.40 25.47
CA LYS A 111 2.46 36.16 24.70
C LYS A 111 1.82 34.84 25.15
N SER A 112 0.50 34.80 25.21
CA SER A 112 -0.22 33.55 25.42
C SER A 112 0.08 32.62 24.23
N THR A 113 0.76 31.52 24.48
CA THR A 113 1.09 30.54 23.43
C THR A 113 0.08 29.42 23.47
N ARG A 114 -0.59 29.17 22.34
CA ARG A 114 -1.52 28.04 22.20
C ARG A 114 -0.78 26.80 21.73
N TYR A 115 -0.51 25.84 22.62
CA TYR A 115 0.12 24.58 22.24
C TYR A 115 -0.93 23.54 21.85
N GLY A 116 -0.77 22.85 20.73
CA GLY A 116 -1.76 21.85 20.28
C GLY A 116 -1.14 20.65 19.57
N ILE A 117 -1.77 19.49 19.78
CA ILE A 117 -1.42 18.20 19.15
C ILE A 117 -2.70 17.56 18.59
N SER A 118 -2.62 17.07 17.37
CA SER A 118 -3.60 16.17 16.76
C SER A 118 -3.11 14.72 16.82
N ILE A 119 -4.02 13.80 17.14
CA ILE A 119 -3.77 12.36 17.18
C ILE A 119 -4.71 11.67 16.21
N GLU A 120 -4.14 11.12 15.14
CA GLU A 120 -4.85 10.33 14.15
C GLU A 120 -4.74 8.84 14.50
N TYR A 121 -5.86 8.16 14.56
CA TYR A 121 -5.95 6.70 14.73
C TYR A 121 -6.33 6.08 13.40
N SER A 122 -5.48 5.18 12.90
CA SER A 122 -5.67 4.51 11.63
C SER A 122 -5.62 2.99 11.77
N VAL A 123 -6.34 2.28 10.90
CA VAL A 123 -6.35 0.82 10.81
C VAL A 123 -6.32 0.46 9.33
N ASP A 124 -5.35 -0.35 8.91
CA ASP A 124 -5.13 -0.69 7.50
C ASP A 124 -4.91 0.54 6.61
N GLY A 125 -4.16 1.53 7.12
CA GLY A 125 -3.85 2.78 6.42
C GLY A 125 -4.97 3.82 6.39
N GLU A 126 -6.22 3.45 6.71
CA GLU A 126 -7.37 4.35 6.74
C GLU A 126 -7.53 5.03 8.10
N VAL A 127 -7.66 6.37 8.12
CA VAL A 127 -7.94 7.14 9.34
C VAL A 127 -9.37 6.85 9.79
N LYS A 128 -9.52 6.41 11.04
CA LYS A 128 -10.81 6.08 11.67
C LYS A 128 -11.28 7.14 12.64
N LYS A 129 -10.34 7.84 13.28
CA LYS A 129 -10.62 8.90 14.25
C LYS A 129 -9.46 9.88 14.29
N GLU A 130 -9.77 11.14 14.57
CA GLU A 130 -8.80 12.18 14.88
C GLU A 130 -9.23 12.89 16.16
N ASP A 131 -8.33 12.99 17.14
CA ASP A 131 -8.55 13.71 18.39
C ASP A 131 -7.61 14.93 18.42
N ASN A 132 -8.17 16.12 18.68
CA ASN A 132 -7.42 17.38 18.73
C ASN A 132 -7.36 17.90 20.17
N PHE A 133 -6.15 18.07 20.70
CA PHE A 133 -5.89 18.56 22.05
C PHE A 133 -5.14 19.89 21.98
N SER A 134 -5.55 20.88 22.78
CA SER A 134 -4.77 22.12 22.93
C SER A 134 -4.80 22.68 24.35
N GLU A 135 -3.73 23.41 24.70
CA GLU A 135 -3.56 24.13 25.96
C GLU A 135 -3.20 25.58 25.67
N GLU A 136 -3.89 26.50 26.33
CA GLU A 136 -3.45 27.88 26.46
C GLU A 136 -2.46 27.95 27.63
N GLN A 137 -1.25 28.44 27.36
CA GLN A 137 -0.21 28.58 28.36
C GLN A 137 0.06 30.06 28.61
N THR A 138 0.06 30.47 29.88
CA THR A 138 0.35 31.83 30.29
C THR A 138 1.38 31.83 31.42
N LEU A 139 2.48 32.55 31.22
CA LEU A 139 3.50 32.79 32.24
C LEU A 139 3.28 34.17 32.87
N TRP A 140 3.25 34.22 34.19
CA TRP A 140 3.02 35.42 34.98
C TRP A 140 4.28 35.76 35.79
N ILE A 141 4.71 37.02 35.76
CA ILE A 141 5.78 37.52 36.63
C ILE A 141 5.17 38.55 37.57
N TRP A 142 5.62 38.49 38.81
CA TRP A 142 5.50 39.58 39.76
C TRP A 142 6.69 40.53 39.56
N SER A 143 6.44 41.72 39.02
CA SER A 143 7.49 42.74 38.87
C SER A 143 7.01 44.12 39.30
N PRO A 144 7.84 44.91 40.01
CA PRO A 144 7.66 46.35 40.08
C PRO A 144 7.67 46.95 38.66
N LEU A 145 6.83 47.96 38.41
CA LEU A 145 6.65 48.66 37.12
C LEU A 145 7.97 49.08 36.43
N ILE A 146 9.02 49.36 37.22
CA ILE A 146 10.28 49.94 36.77
C ILE A 146 11.14 48.94 35.98
N PHE A 147 10.90 47.62 36.14
CA PHE A 147 11.68 46.57 35.46
C PHE A 147 11.00 45.94 34.24
N TYR A 148 9.84 46.46 33.81
CA TYR A 148 9.05 45.93 32.68
C TYR A 148 9.88 45.72 31.40
N ASN A 149 10.74 46.68 31.05
CA ASN A 149 11.58 46.61 29.84
C ASN A 149 12.74 45.61 29.94
N ILE A 150 13.15 45.21 31.14
CA ILE A 150 14.30 44.31 31.35
C ILE A 150 13.86 42.84 31.23
N PHE A 151 12.70 42.49 31.80
CA PHE A 151 12.18 41.12 31.76
C PHE A 151 11.52 40.73 30.43
N THR A 152 11.08 41.70 29.63
CA THR A 152 10.51 41.46 28.29
C THR A 152 11.57 41.17 27.22
N HIS A 153 12.85 41.46 27.49
CA HIS A 153 13.89 41.43 26.46
C HIS A 153 14.78 40.18 26.45
N ASN A 154 14.71 39.31 27.47
CA ASN A 154 15.55 38.11 27.52
C ASN A 154 14.89 36.99 28.34
N SER A 155 14.35 35.98 27.67
CA SER A 155 14.25 34.63 28.22
C SER A 155 14.10 33.61 27.09
N GLY A 156 14.74 32.44 27.25
CA GLY A 156 14.94 31.44 26.22
C GLY A 156 13.65 30.81 25.71
N LYS A 157 13.32 31.07 24.43
CA LYS A 157 12.27 30.35 23.69
C LYS A 157 12.58 28.86 23.49
N GLY A 158 13.85 28.44 23.62
CA GLY A 158 14.33 27.08 23.30
C GLY A 158 13.91 25.99 24.29
N ASP A 159 14.17 26.16 25.58
CA ASP A 159 14.07 25.07 26.57
C ASP A 159 12.63 24.76 27.04
N ILE A 160 11.67 25.63 26.70
CA ILE A 160 10.26 25.50 27.07
C ILE A 160 9.51 24.64 26.04
N GLU A 161 9.85 24.74 24.75
CA GLU A 161 9.20 23.99 23.66
C GLU A 161 9.46 22.46 23.77
N GLU A 162 10.66 22.04 24.20
CA GLU A 162 11.03 20.62 24.36
C GLU A 162 10.34 19.96 25.55
N ARG A 163 10.31 20.63 26.72
CA ARG A 163 9.62 20.12 27.93
C ARG A 163 8.10 20.06 27.80
N ASN A 164 7.52 20.89 26.94
CA ASN A 164 6.08 20.96 26.77
C ASN A 164 5.50 19.73 26.06
N PHE A 165 6.22 19.12 25.11
CA PHE A 165 5.70 17.97 24.36
C PHE A 165 5.49 16.73 25.25
N SER A 166 6.53 16.25 25.94
CA SER A 166 6.40 15.06 26.80
C SER A 166 5.41 15.28 27.94
N ARG A 167 5.39 16.46 28.56
CA ARG A 167 4.40 16.81 29.60
C ARG A 167 2.97 16.76 29.06
N PHE A 168 2.72 17.41 27.93
CA PHE A 168 1.41 17.44 27.28
C PHE A 168 0.97 16.05 26.83
N LEU A 169 1.88 15.28 26.25
CA LEU A 169 1.60 13.92 25.80
C LEU A 169 1.24 13.00 26.98
N ASN A 170 1.95 13.14 28.10
CA ASN A 170 1.66 12.43 29.34
C ASN A 170 0.27 12.80 29.91
N SER A 171 -0.14 14.07 29.85
CA SER A 171 -1.45 14.51 30.37
C SER A 171 -2.63 14.01 29.53
N ILE A 172 -2.48 13.92 28.21
CA ILE A 172 -3.51 13.34 27.32
C ILE A 172 -3.41 11.82 27.18
N SER A 173 -2.35 11.19 27.69
CA SER A 173 -2.12 9.74 27.57
C SER A 173 -3.32 8.86 27.98
N PRO A 174 -4.08 9.16 29.05
CA PRO A 174 -5.30 8.43 29.40
C PRO A 174 -6.37 8.49 28.30
N ASN A 175 -6.55 9.66 27.70
CA ASN A 175 -7.53 9.90 26.64
C ASN A 175 -7.15 9.10 25.38
N ILE A 176 -5.86 9.05 25.04
CA ILE A 176 -5.35 8.24 23.91
C ILE A 176 -5.66 6.77 24.16
N ALA A 177 -5.32 6.26 25.34
CA ALA A 177 -5.54 4.86 25.67
C ALA A 177 -7.03 4.48 25.63
N LYS A 178 -7.93 5.35 26.11
CA LYS A 178 -9.37 5.12 26.03
C LYS A 178 -9.90 5.12 24.59
N SER A 179 -9.42 6.04 23.74
CA SER A 179 -9.71 6.03 22.30
C SER A 179 -9.29 4.72 21.64
N ILE A 180 -8.11 4.18 21.98
CA ILE A 180 -7.64 2.88 21.49
C ILE A 180 -8.54 1.73 21.96
N LEU A 181 -8.94 1.73 23.23
CA LEU A 181 -9.88 0.72 23.77
C LEU A 181 -11.24 0.76 23.08
N ALA A 182 -11.77 1.96 22.80
CA ALA A 182 -13.05 2.12 22.11
C ALA A 182 -13.04 1.58 20.66
N MET A 183 -11.88 1.52 20.00
CA MET A 183 -11.74 0.97 18.65
C MET A 183 -11.65 -0.56 18.61
N LYS A 184 -11.27 -1.23 19.70
CA LYS A 184 -11.16 -2.71 19.75
C LYS A 184 -12.40 -3.45 19.23
N PRO A 185 -13.64 -3.15 19.66
CA PRO A 185 -14.82 -3.86 19.16
C PRO A 185 -15.04 -3.65 17.65
N ILE A 186 -14.80 -2.44 17.14
CA ILE A 186 -14.95 -2.09 15.72
C ILE A 186 -13.99 -2.94 14.86
N ILE A 187 -12.75 -3.11 15.34
CA ILE A 187 -11.73 -3.91 14.65
C ILE A 187 -12.07 -5.39 14.72
N ALA A 188 -12.49 -5.90 15.88
CA ALA A 188 -12.91 -7.29 16.04
C ALA A 188 -14.07 -7.65 15.09
N GLU A 189 -15.04 -6.74 14.93
CA GLU A 189 -16.13 -6.92 13.96
C GLU A 189 -15.61 -6.95 12.52
N ARG A 190 -14.70 -6.04 12.15
CA ARG A 190 -14.07 -6.01 10.83
C ARG A 190 -13.31 -7.30 10.52
N ILE A 191 -12.50 -7.79 11.46
CA ILE A 191 -11.75 -9.05 11.34
C ILE A 191 -12.73 -10.21 11.14
N THR A 192 -13.78 -10.28 11.96
CA THR A 192 -14.79 -11.34 11.86
C THR A 192 -15.49 -11.34 10.50
N LYS A 193 -15.89 -10.16 10.00
CA LYS A 193 -16.48 -10.00 8.66
C LYS A 193 -15.52 -10.44 7.56
N ARG A 194 -14.23 -10.04 7.63
CA ARG A 194 -13.19 -10.45 6.67
C ARG A 194 -12.99 -11.97 6.66
N LEU A 195 -12.91 -12.59 7.84
CA LEU A 195 -12.75 -14.04 7.97
C LEU A 195 -13.95 -14.79 7.40
N LEU A 196 -15.17 -14.34 7.69
CA LEU A 196 -16.40 -14.93 7.16
C LEU A 196 -16.48 -14.80 5.63
N GLN A 197 -16.10 -13.63 5.10
CA GLN A 197 -16.03 -13.41 3.66
C GLN A 197 -15.01 -14.34 2.99
N ARG A 198 -13.80 -14.47 3.56
CA ARG A 198 -12.77 -15.39 3.05
C ARG A 198 -13.24 -16.85 3.09
N GLN A 199 -13.90 -17.28 4.17
CA GLN A 199 -14.47 -18.63 4.26
C GLN A 199 -15.53 -18.88 3.19
N LYS A 200 -16.38 -17.87 2.91
CA LYS A 200 -17.37 -17.95 1.84
C LYS A 200 -16.69 -18.09 0.47
N GLU A 201 -15.71 -17.24 0.17
CA GLU A 201 -14.96 -17.28 -1.08
C GLU A 201 -14.23 -18.62 -1.29
N LEU A 202 -13.63 -19.18 -0.23
CA LEU A 202 -13.01 -20.52 -0.26
C LEU A 202 -14.05 -21.60 -0.54
N SER A 203 -15.18 -21.60 0.17
CA SER A 203 -16.27 -22.56 -0.07
C SER A 203 -16.80 -22.47 -1.50
N ASP A 204 -17.01 -21.25 -2.01
CA ASP A 204 -17.50 -21.01 -3.38
C ASP A 204 -16.48 -21.52 -4.41
N TRP A 205 -15.19 -21.28 -4.19
CA TRP A 205 -14.11 -21.81 -5.02
C TRP A 205 -14.01 -23.34 -4.96
N GLU A 206 -14.15 -23.96 -3.80
CA GLU A 206 -14.08 -25.41 -3.62
C GLU A 206 -15.21 -26.14 -4.35
N LYS A 207 -16.45 -25.62 -4.24
CA LYS A 207 -17.65 -26.20 -4.87
C LYS A 207 -17.72 -25.99 -6.37
N LEU A 208 -16.95 -25.04 -6.92
CA LEU A 208 -16.92 -24.76 -8.34
C LEU A 208 -16.48 -25.99 -9.15
N ASN A 209 -17.19 -26.31 -10.23
CA ASN A 209 -16.73 -27.31 -11.19
C ASN A 209 -15.52 -26.78 -11.98
N LYS A 210 -14.33 -27.18 -11.54
CA LYS A 210 -13.02 -26.79 -12.08
C LYS A 210 -12.69 -27.38 -13.46
N ASN A 211 -13.54 -28.24 -14.03
CA ASN A 211 -13.35 -28.74 -15.39
C ASN A 211 -13.98 -27.84 -16.46
N SER A 212 -14.85 -26.90 -16.06
CA SER A 212 -15.49 -25.94 -16.96
C SER A 212 -14.76 -24.61 -16.91
N VAL A 213 -14.26 -24.18 -18.06
CA VAL A 213 -13.67 -22.87 -18.28
C VAL A 213 -14.72 -21.78 -18.00
N ARG A 214 -15.97 -22.00 -18.44
CA ARG A 214 -17.08 -21.07 -18.18
C ARG A 214 -17.24 -20.75 -16.70
N ASN A 215 -17.25 -21.79 -15.86
CA ASN A 215 -17.45 -21.63 -14.43
C ASN A 215 -16.30 -20.88 -13.76
N ILE A 216 -15.05 -21.18 -14.16
CA ILE A 216 -13.87 -20.50 -13.59
C ILE A 216 -13.83 -19.03 -14.02
N VAL A 217 -14.09 -18.73 -15.29
CA VAL A 217 -14.15 -17.32 -15.77
C VAL A 217 -15.26 -16.56 -15.06
N HIS A 218 -16.45 -17.14 -14.90
CA HIS A 218 -17.55 -16.51 -14.17
C HIS A 218 -17.22 -16.28 -12.69
N TYR A 219 -16.50 -17.22 -12.04
CA TYR A 219 -15.99 -17.01 -10.69
C TYR A 219 -15.02 -15.82 -10.64
N LEU A 220 -14.02 -15.78 -11.52
CA LEU A 220 -13.00 -14.73 -11.56
C LEU A 220 -13.56 -13.32 -11.82
N GLN A 221 -14.62 -13.21 -12.62
CA GLN A 221 -15.32 -11.95 -12.87
C GLN A 221 -16.00 -11.37 -11.62
N ASN A 222 -16.38 -12.23 -10.66
CA ASN A 222 -17.09 -11.84 -9.44
C ASN A 222 -16.23 -11.94 -8.17
N ALA A 223 -15.03 -12.50 -8.27
CA ALA A 223 -14.13 -12.71 -7.13
C ALA A 223 -13.48 -11.39 -6.70
N ASN A 224 -13.39 -11.20 -5.38
CA ASN A 224 -12.63 -10.09 -4.80
C ASN A 224 -11.12 -10.30 -5.03
N GLU A 225 -10.38 -9.20 -5.07
CA GLU A 225 -8.92 -9.25 -5.12
C GLU A 225 -8.36 -9.96 -3.88
N GLY A 226 -7.41 -10.87 -4.10
CA GLY A 226 -6.79 -11.63 -3.03
C GLY A 226 -6.27 -12.99 -3.47
N GLU A 227 -5.73 -13.72 -2.51
CA GLU A 227 -5.05 -15.01 -2.72
C GLU A 227 -5.90 -16.03 -3.49
N ILE A 228 -7.20 -16.12 -3.20
CA ILE A 228 -8.09 -17.10 -3.83
C ILE A 228 -8.31 -16.78 -5.31
N LYS A 229 -8.42 -15.49 -5.66
CA LYS A 229 -8.53 -15.06 -7.06
C LYS A 229 -7.25 -15.37 -7.82
N THR A 230 -6.08 -15.10 -7.24
CA THR A 230 -4.78 -15.47 -7.85
C THR A 230 -4.67 -16.97 -8.06
N GLN A 231 -5.06 -17.79 -7.07
CA GLN A 231 -5.08 -19.25 -7.22
C GLN A 231 -6.03 -19.70 -8.35
N ALA A 232 -7.19 -19.05 -8.48
CA ALA A 232 -8.14 -19.34 -9.54
C ALA A 232 -7.62 -18.93 -10.94
N GLU A 233 -6.87 -17.83 -11.05
CA GLU A 233 -6.20 -17.39 -12.29
C GLU A 233 -5.13 -18.39 -12.73
N GLU A 234 -4.26 -18.82 -11.80
CA GLU A 234 -3.25 -19.84 -12.07
C GLU A 234 -3.89 -21.17 -12.49
N PHE A 235 -4.97 -21.55 -11.81
CA PHE A 235 -5.71 -22.76 -12.17
C PHE A 235 -6.30 -22.66 -13.57
N LEU A 236 -6.90 -21.52 -13.93
CA LEU A 236 -7.44 -21.28 -15.27
C LEU A 236 -6.35 -21.39 -16.33
N ASN A 237 -5.20 -20.73 -16.11
CA ASN A 237 -4.08 -20.76 -17.05
C ASN A 237 -3.59 -22.20 -17.33
N ASN A 238 -3.46 -23.00 -16.26
CA ASN A 238 -3.10 -24.40 -16.35
C ASN A 238 -4.15 -25.25 -17.10
N LEU A 239 -5.43 -24.99 -16.84
CA LEU A 239 -6.53 -25.66 -17.55
C LEU A 239 -6.50 -25.32 -19.04
N LEU A 240 -6.32 -24.04 -19.40
CA LEU A 240 -6.25 -23.59 -20.79
C LEU A 240 -5.06 -24.23 -21.52
N TYR A 241 -3.87 -24.29 -20.90
CA TYR A 241 -2.73 -25.01 -21.47
C TYR A 241 -3.00 -26.50 -21.70
N LYS A 242 -3.70 -27.15 -20.77
CA LYS A 242 -4.11 -28.55 -20.94
C LYS A 242 -5.07 -28.70 -22.13
N LYS A 243 -6.05 -27.80 -22.28
CA LYS A 243 -7.00 -27.79 -23.40
C LYS A 243 -6.31 -27.58 -24.74
N VAL A 244 -5.35 -26.66 -24.82
CA VAL A 244 -4.49 -26.43 -26.00
C VAL A 244 -3.73 -27.71 -26.39
N GLN A 245 -3.08 -28.36 -25.42
CA GLN A 245 -2.34 -29.60 -25.66
C GLN A 245 -3.26 -30.74 -26.13
N ILE A 246 -4.44 -30.89 -25.52
CA ILE A 246 -5.45 -31.90 -25.92
C ILE A 246 -5.89 -31.66 -27.37
N TYR A 247 -6.23 -30.41 -27.72
CA TYR A 247 -6.63 -30.07 -29.08
C TYR A 247 -5.53 -30.45 -30.10
N LEU A 248 -4.29 -30.03 -29.84
CA LEU A 248 -3.16 -30.31 -30.72
C LEU A 248 -2.91 -31.80 -30.89
N VAL A 249 -2.96 -32.60 -29.82
CA VAL A 249 -2.74 -34.05 -29.90
C VAL A 249 -3.86 -34.77 -30.63
N ASN A 250 -5.11 -34.37 -30.40
CA ASN A 250 -6.26 -35.00 -31.04
C ASN A 250 -6.31 -34.70 -32.55
N ARG A 251 -5.98 -33.46 -32.94
CA ARG A 251 -6.00 -33.02 -34.33
C ARG A 251 -4.72 -33.39 -35.09
N TYR A 252 -3.57 -33.34 -34.42
CA TYR A 252 -2.23 -33.57 -34.98
C TYR A 252 -1.42 -34.52 -34.09
N PRO A 253 -1.72 -35.84 -34.09
CA PRO A 253 -1.06 -36.80 -33.19
C PRO A 253 0.47 -36.81 -33.28
N PHE A 254 1.03 -36.51 -34.45
CA PHE A 254 2.48 -36.41 -34.67
C PHE A 254 3.16 -35.29 -33.87
N ILE A 255 2.41 -34.31 -33.35
CA ILE A 255 2.93 -33.21 -32.52
C ILE A 255 3.19 -33.65 -31.07
N LYS A 256 2.55 -34.73 -30.62
CA LYS A 256 2.61 -35.20 -29.22
C LYS A 256 4.03 -35.26 -28.61
N PRO A 257 5.07 -35.75 -29.31
CA PRO A 257 6.42 -35.81 -28.77
C PRO A 257 7.07 -34.44 -28.54
N TYR A 258 6.54 -33.39 -29.16
CA TYR A 258 7.19 -32.09 -29.27
C TYR A 258 6.49 -30.99 -28.45
N LEU A 259 5.31 -31.24 -27.88
CA LEU A 259 4.50 -30.21 -27.20
C LEU A 259 5.31 -29.38 -26.20
N LYS A 260 6.08 -30.06 -25.34
CA LYS A 260 6.86 -29.45 -24.26
C LYS A 260 8.30 -29.13 -24.65
N ASN A 261 8.65 -29.25 -25.93
CA ASN A 261 9.97 -28.85 -26.41
C ASN A 261 10.03 -27.33 -26.46
N MET A 262 11.18 -26.76 -26.10
CA MET A 262 11.40 -25.32 -26.24
C MET A 262 11.50 -24.95 -27.73
N VAL A 263 10.91 -23.81 -28.10
CA VAL A 263 11.02 -23.26 -29.44
C VAL A 263 12.34 -22.49 -29.56
N LEU A 264 13.14 -22.84 -30.57
CA LEU A 264 14.40 -22.16 -30.89
C LEU A 264 14.30 -21.38 -32.19
N TYR A 265 14.98 -20.25 -32.24
CA TYR A 265 15.28 -19.54 -33.47
C TYR A 265 16.32 -20.29 -34.31
N PRO A 266 16.52 -19.91 -35.59
CA PRO A 266 17.42 -20.60 -36.51
C PRO A 266 18.90 -20.63 -36.07
N ASP A 267 19.32 -19.66 -35.26
CA ASP A 267 20.64 -19.61 -34.65
C ASP A 267 20.78 -20.52 -33.41
N GLY A 268 19.71 -21.19 -33.01
CA GLY A 268 19.64 -22.05 -31.82
C GLY A 268 19.31 -21.31 -30.53
N SER A 269 19.13 -19.98 -30.57
CA SER A 269 18.73 -19.21 -29.39
C SER A 269 17.28 -19.50 -28.99
N PRO A 270 16.94 -19.48 -27.69
CA PRO A 270 15.58 -19.72 -27.23
C PRO A 270 14.63 -18.56 -27.59
N ALA A 271 13.42 -18.88 -28.04
CA ALA A 271 12.33 -17.92 -28.19
C ALA A 271 11.65 -17.62 -26.83
N GLY A 272 12.46 -17.15 -25.87
CA GLY A 272 12.06 -17.05 -24.45
C GLY A 272 11.82 -18.43 -23.82
N GLU A 273 10.96 -18.48 -22.80
CA GLU A 273 10.54 -19.74 -22.14
C GLU A 273 9.37 -20.44 -22.86
N THR A 274 9.24 -20.19 -24.17
CA THR A 274 8.09 -20.65 -24.96
C THR A 274 8.24 -22.11 -25.37
N HIS A 275 7.33 -22.95 -24.91
CA HIS A 275 7.17 -24.32 -25.37
C HIS A 275 6.39 -24.38 -26.69
N PHE A 276 6.62 -25.43 -27.47
CA PHE A 276 6.05 -25.56 -28.80
C PHE A 276 4.52 -25.54 -28.83
N PHE A 277 3.83 -26.10 -27.83
CA PHE A 277 2.36 -25.98 -27.78
C PHE A 277 1.89 -24.53 -27.58
N GLN A 278 2.70 -23.70 -26.91
CA GLN A 278 2.30 -22.36 -26.51
C GLN A 278 2.17 -21.42 -27.70
N ILE A 279 2.95 -21.58 -28.78
CA ILE A 279 2.83 -20.72 -29.98
C ILE A 279 1.48 -20.86 -30.72
N PHE A 280 0.63 -21.80 -30.31
CA PHE A 280 -0.71 -22.00 -30.84
C PHE A 280 -1.82 -21.58 -29.85
N THR A 281 -1.45 -21.06 -28.67
CA THR A 281 -2.37 -20.77 -27.56
C THR A 281 -3.52 -19.89 -28.05
N ARG A 282 -3.22 -18.71 -28.60
CA ARG A 282 -4.25 -17.77 -29.04
C ARG A 282 -5.12 -18.35 -30.15
N LEU A 283 -4.54 -19.04 -31.13
CA LEU A 283 -5.29 -19.66 -32.24
C LEU A 283 -6.36 -20.64 -31.76
N ILE A 284 -6.05 -21.39 -30.71
CA ILE A 284 -6.94 -22.44 -30.20
C ILE A 284 -7.96 -21.86 -29.21
N LEU A 285 -7.54 -20.88 -28.42
CA LEU A 285 -8.36 -20.29 -27.36
C LEU A 285 -9.27 -19.17 -27.86
N GLU A 286 -8.85 -18.41 -28.87
CA GLU A 286 -9.52 -17.18 -29.30
C GLU A 286 -10.63 -17.47 -30.32
N LYS A 287 -11.73 -16.75 -30.15
CA LYS A 287 -12.80 -16.57 -31.13
C LYS A 287 -13.21 -15.10 -31.05
N ASP A 288 -13.19 -14.43 -32.18
CA ASP A 288 -13.55 -13.02 -32.26
C ASP A 288 -14.99 -12.83 -31.75
N SER A 289 -15.16 -11.98 -30.74
CA SER A 289 -16.45 -11.83 -30.04
C SER A 289 -17.53 -11.13 -30.87
N GLU A 290 -17.15 -10.38 -31.91
CA GLU A 290 -18.07 -9.63 -32.77
C GLU A 290 -18.49 -10.43 -34.00
N THR A 291 -17.51 -11.06 -34.66
CA THR A 291 -17.69 -11.77 -35.93
C THR A 291 -17.87 -13.28 -35.74
N GLY A 292 -17.48 -13.82 -34.59
CA GLY A 292 -17.40 -15.25 -34.34
C GLY A 292 -16.28 -15.95 -35.10
N PHE A 293 -15.43 -15.22 -35.80
CA PHE A 293 -14.33 -15.76 -36.58
C PHE A 293 -13.28 -16.42 -35.68
N LYS A 294 -12.78 -17.57 -36.11
CA LYS A 294 -11.71 -18.29 -35.44
C LYS A 294 -10.70 -18.75 -36.48
N GLN A 295 -9.46 -18.31 -36.31
CA GLN A 295 -8.38 -18.73 -37.18
C GLN A 295 -8.00 -20.20 -36.88
N GLU A 296 -8.04 -21.05 -37.89
CA GLU A 296 -7.70 -22.46 -37.72
C GLU A 296 -6.20 -22.68 -37.57
N VAL A 297 -5.82 -23.63 -36.70
CA VAL A 297 -4.46 -24.17 -36.67
C VAL A 297 -4.29 -25.08 -37.88
N LYS A 298 -3.20 -24.92 -38.64
CA LYS A 298 -2.84 -25.80 -39.76
C LYS A 298 -1.43 -26.31 -39.58
N LEU A 299 -1.31 -27.60 -39.27
CA LEU A 299 -0.04 -28.28 -39.04
C LEU A 299 0.12 -29.50 -39.95
N TYR A 300 1.31 -29.65 -40.52
CA TYR A 300 1.66 -30.77 -41.40
C TYR A 300 2.98 -31.39 -40.97
N GLN A 301 3.19 -32.66 -41.34
CA GLN A 301 4.49 -33.31 -41.22
C GLN A 301 4.99 -33.71 -42.62
N LYS A 302 6.20 -33.29 -42.97
CA LYS A 302 6.84 -33.64 -44.24
C LYS A 302 8.33 -33.79 -44.06
N ASN A 303 8.89 -34.92 -44.51
CA ASN A 303 10.34 -35.20 -44.43
C ASN A 303 10.94 -35.01 -43.02
N GLY A 304 10.21 -35.46 -41.99
CA GLY A 304 10.64 -35.31 -40.59
C GLY A 304 10.48 -33.90 -40.00
N LYS A 305 10.02 -32.93 -40.78
CA LYS A 305 9.79 -31.54 -40.36
C LYS A 305 8.33 -31.31 -40.00
N ILE A 306 8.10 -30.43 -39.03
CA ILE A 306 6.77 -29.92 -38.69
C ILE A 306 6.58 -28.61 -39.43
N ILE A 307 5.48 -28.44 -40.14
CA ILE A 307 5.18 -27.24 -40.91
C ILE A 307 3.93 -26.60 -40.31
N TRP A 308 4.05 -25.34 -39.91
CA TRP A 308 2.92 -24.51 -39.48
C TRP A 308 2.57 -23.52 -40.59
N GLU A 309 1.34 -23.62 -41.09
CA GLU A 309 0.77 -22.65 -42.03
C GLU A 309 -0.07 -21.63 -41.26
N ILE A 310 0.19 -20.35 -41.51
CA ILE A 310 -0.51 -19.26 -40.85
C ILE A 310 -0.70 -18.06 -41.79
N GLU A 311 -1.91 -17.54 -41.84
CA GLU A 311 -2.20 -16.26 -42.45
C GLU A 311 -1.96 -15.13 -41.45
N TYR A 312 -1.10 -14.18 -41.79
CA TYR A 312 -0.78 -13.05 -40.92
C TYR A 312 -0.49 -11.80 -41.74
N ASN A 313 -1.24 -10.73 -41.47
CA ASN A 313 -1.22 -9.46 -42.22
C ASN A 313 -1.49 -9.62 -43.72
N GLY A 314 -2.46 -10.47 -44.09
CA GLY A 314 -2.84 -10.73 -45.48
C GLY A 314 -1.84 -11.61 -46.26
N GLU A 315 -0.86 -12.20 -45.58
CA GLU A 315 0.12 -13.11 -46.18
C GLU A 315 0.10 -14.48 -45.51
N THR A 316 0.04 -15.54 -46.33
CA THR A 316 0.23 -16.92 -45.86
C THR A 316 1.72 -17.23 -45.69
N ASN A 317 2.09 -17.63 -44.48
CA ASN A 317 3.43 -18.00 -44.07
C ASN A 317 3.49 -19.48 -43.71
N LEU A 318 4.57 -20.15 -44.14
CA LEU A 318 4.89 -21.54 -43.81
C LEU A 318 6.15 -21.57 -42.97
N LEU A 319 6.03 -21.94 -41.69
CA LEU A 319 7.13 -22.06 -40.75
C LEU A 319 7.53 -23.53 -40.65
N TYR A 320 8.79 -23.82 -40.95
CA TYR A 320 9.36 -25.16 -40.95
C TYR A 320 10.17 -25.35 -39.68
N PHE A 321 9.82 -26.37 -38.93
CA PHE A 321 10.45 -26.71 -37.68
C PHE A 321 11.11 -28.08 -37.76
N VAL A 322 12.33 -28.17 -37.23
CA VAL A 322 13.12 -29.39 -37.15
C VAL A 322 13.29 -29.76 -35.68
N PRO A 323 12.88 -30.98 -35.27
CA PRO A 323 13.22 -31.49 -33.94
C PRO A 323 14.74 -31.61 -33.79
N TYR A 324 15.30 -31.01 -32.75
CA TYR A 324 16.73 -31.10 -32.43
C TYR A 324 16.92 -31.32 -30.94
N LYS A 325 17.46 -32.49 -30.56
CA LYS A 325 17.54 -32.95 -29.16
C LYS A 325 16.14 -32.88 -28.50
N ASN A 326 16.01 -32.17 -27.39
CA ASN A 326 14.76 -31.96 -26.67
C ASN A 326 14.05 -30.65 -27.04
N ASN A 327 14.42 -30.02 -28.16
CA ASN A 327 13.92 -28.73 -28.63
C ASN A 327 13.31 -28.84 -30.04
N VAL A 328 12.65 -27.77 -30.47
CA VAL A 328 12.11 -27.63 -31.82
C VAL A 328 12.67 -26.33 -32.41
N THR A 329 13.49 -26.44 -33.45
CA THR A 329 14.18 -25.30 -34.06
C THR A 329 13.45 -24.83 -35.30
N LEU A 330 13.20 -23.53 -35.41
CA LEU A 330 12.78 -22.91 -36.65
C LEU A 330 13.92 -23.00 -37.67
N GLU A 331 13.70 -23.71 -38.77
CA GLU A 331 14.69 -23.86 -39.84
C GLU A 331 14.47 -22.83 -40.95
N LYS A 332 13.21 -22.62 -41.34
CA LYS A 332 12.84 -21.81 -42.50
C LYS A 332 11.47 -21.18 -42.32
N ILE A 333 11.29 -19.99 -42.88
CA ILE A 333 9.98 -19.41 -43.18
C ILE A 333 9.89 -19.24 -44.70
N SER A 334 8.76 -19.61 -45.30
CA SER A 334 8.46 -19.25 -46.69
C SER A 334 7.07 -18.65 -46.82
N ARG A 335 6.91 -17.74 -47.77
CA ARG A 335 5.58 -17.32 -48.23
C ARG A 335 4.92 -18.46 -49.01
N GLU A 336 3.61 -18.39 -49.23
CA GLU A 336 2.86 -19.34 -50.06
C GLU A 336 3.39 -19.43 -51.50
N SER A 337 3.96 -18.35 -52.03
CA SER A 337 4.69 -18.34 -53.32
C SER A 337 5.98 -19.18 -53.33
N GLY A 338 6.35 -19.79 -52.19
CA GLY A 338 7.56 -20.61 -52.03
C GLY A 338 8.83 -19.80 -51.74
N ILE A 339 8.76 -18.47 -51.79
CA ILE A 339 9.89 -17.57 -51.56
C ILE A 339 10.30 -17.64 -50.08
N PRO A 340 11.55 -18.07 -49.75
CA PRO A 340 12.04 -18.08 -48.38
C PRO A 340 12.25 -16.66 -47.87
N LEU A 341 11.98 -16.42 -46.58
CA LEU A 341 12.42 -15.22 -45.89
C LEU A 341 13.86 -15.42 -45.39
N ASP A 342 14.66 -14.36 -45.43
CA ASP A 342 15.96 -14.35 -44.75
C ASP A 342 15.75 -14.48 -43.24
N LEU A 343 16.59 -15.30 -42.62
CA LEU A 343 16.57 -15.64 -41.20
C LEU A 343 17.94 -15.43 -40.52
N HIS A 344 18.98 -15.10 -41.29
CA HIS A 344 20.36 -15.11 -40.81
C HIS A 344 20.92 -13.71 -40.52
N SER A 345 20.25 -12.65 -41.01
CA SER A 345 20.55 -11.27 -40.61
C SER A 345 19.79 -10.88 -39.33
N VAL A 346 20.46 -10.15 -38.43
CA VAL A 346 19.88 -9.61 -37.18
C VAL A 346 18.67 -8.72 -37.46
N TYR A 347 18.61 -8.11 -38.65
CA TYR A 347 17.48 -7.29 -39.09
C TYR A 347 16.68 -7.93 -40.23
N SER A 348 16.76 -9.26 -40.34
CA SER A 348 16.04 -9.99 -41.39
C SER A 348 14.54 -9.98 -41.14
N GLU A 349 13.78 -9.86 -42.23
CA GLU A 349 12.32 -9.91 -42.21
C GLU A 349 11.80 -11.21 -41.56
N GLY A 350 12.47 -12.34 -41.79
CA GLY A 350 12.05 -13.63 -41.26
C GLY A 350 12.19 -13.73 -39.74
N LEU A 351 13.28 -13.21 -39.15
CA LEU A 351 13.45 -13.28 -37.70
C LEU A 351 12.41 -12.40 -36.99
N PHE A 352 12.16 -11.19 -37.49
CA PHE A 352 11.08 -10.33 -36.99
C PHE A 352 9.71 -10.98 -37.18
N ARG A 353 9.47 -11.65 -38.31
CA ARG A 353 8.23 -12.38 -38.57
C ARG A 353 8.03 -13.51 -37.57
N ALA A 354 9.07 -14.31 -37.29
CA ALA A 354 9.03 -15.37 -36.29
C ALA A 354 8.68 -14.81 -34.90
N ALA A 355 9.39 -13.78 -34.46
CA ALA A 355 9.16 -13.14 -33.16
C ALA A 355 7.74 -12.57 -33.04
N ALA A 356 7.24 -11.90 -34.09
CA ALA A 356 5.88 -11.36 -34.12
C ALA A 356 4.81 -12.46 -34.04
N LEU A 357 4.99 -13.56 -34.77
CA LEU A 357 4.07 -14.71 -34.74
C LEU A 357 4.09 -15.39 -33.37
N TYR A 358 5.27 -15.69 -32.83
CA TYR A 358 5.40 -16.33 -31.52
C TYR A 358 4.81 -15.45 -30.43
N GLY A 359 5.17 -14.17 -30.37
CA GLY A 359 4.64 -13.25 -29.36
C GLY A 359 3.13 -13.04 -29.47
N ARG A 360 2.57 -12.95 -30.69
CA ARG A 360 1.13 -12.78 -30.90
C ARG A 360 0.35 -14.01 -30.48
N PHE A 361 0.80 -15.20 -30.90
CA PHE A 361 0.02 -16.43 -30.77
C PHE A 361 0.33 -17.23 -29.50
N SER A 362 1.39 -16.87 -28.76
CA SER A 362 1.63 -17.38 -27.40
C SER A 362 0.85 -16.66 -26.30
N ALA A 363 0.41 -15.43 -26.56
CA ALA A 363 -0.37 -14.65 -25.61
C ALA A 363 -1.77 -15.24 -25.38
N TYR A 364 -2.29 -15.10 -24.16
CA TYR A 364 -3.68 -15.40 -23.87
C TYR A 364 -4.61 -14.35 -24.51
N PRO A 365 -5.76 -14.77 -25.08
CA PRO A 365 -6.77 -13.83 -25.54
C PRO A 365 -7.43 -13.12 -24.35
N PHE A 366 -8.11 -12.01 -24.63
CA PHE A 366 -8.99 -11.40 -23.63
C PHE A 366 -10.14 -12.34 -23.28
N TRP A 367 -10.67 -12.24 -22.06
CA TRP A 367 -11.75 -13.11 -21.59
C TRP A 367 -13.00 -13.07 -22.48
N LYS A 368 -13.32 -11.89 -23.04
CA LYS A 368 -14.46 -11.73 -23.95
C LYS A 368 -14.29 -12.49 -25.28
N ASP A 369 -13.05 -12.74 -25.68
CA ASP A 369 -12.69 -13.39 -26.95
C ASP A 369 -12.31 -14.86 -26.74
N LEU A 370 -12.52 -15.41 -25.53
CA LEU A 370 -12.27 -16.82 -25.24
C LEU A 370 -13.41 -17.68 -25.79
N ASP A 371 -13.10 -18.68 -26.60
CA ASP A 371 -14.07 -19.60 -27.19
C ASP A 371 -14.54 -20.66 -26.18
N ILE A 372 -15.25 -20.22 -25.14
CA ILE A 372 -15.62 -21.02 -23.98
C ILE A 372 -16.39 -22.29 -24.38
N ASP A 373 -17.32 -22.18 -25.32
CA ASP A 373 -18.16 -23.32 -25.76
C ASP A 373 -17.33 -24.43 -26.40
N PHE A 374 -16.37 -24.05 -27.24
CA PHE A 374 -15.41 -24.98 -27.80
C PHE A 374 -14.52 -25.58 -26.72
N LEU A 375 -14.02 -24.78 -25.79
CA LEU A 375 -13.10 -25.24 -24.73
C LEU A 375 -13.79 -26.19 -23.73
N ASP A 376 -15.06 -25.97 -23.43
CA ASP A 376 -15.85 -26.86 -22.57
C ASP A 376 -16.33 -28.13 -23.30
N SER A 377 -16.25 -28.17 -24.64
CA SER A 377 -16.52 -29.40 -25.41
C SER A 377 -15.47 -30.50 -25.23
N PHE A 378 -14.22 -30.12 -24.88
CA PHE A 378 -13.17 -31.09 -24.54
C PHE A 378 -13.43 -31.68 -23.15
N LYS A 379 -13.78 -32.96 -23.09
CA LYS A 379 -13.98 -33.67 -21.82
C LYS A 379 -12.66 -33.99 -21.12
#